data_AF-A0A8X7ST81-F1
#
_entry.id   AF-A0A8X7ST81-F1
#
_cell.length_a   1.000
_cell.length_b   1.000
_cell.length_c   1.000
_cell.angle_alpha   90.00
_cell.angle_beta   90.00
_cell.angle_gamma   90.00
#
_symmetry.space_group_name_H-M   'P 1'
#
loop_
_entity.id
_entity.type
_entity.pdbx_description
1 polymer ?
#
loop_
_entity_poly.entity_id
_entity_poly.type
_entity_poly.pdbx_seq_one_letter_code
_entity_poly.pdbx_strand_id
1 'polypeptide(L)'
;RLRGSFQETCALFKLKTPYSLIRDVATRWNSTLDMVERALVLWEAITTWQEHNAKLIPAKYRVKRSHKSSYKRLVQLLKPLSDATLKFSHKSSPTIADVVGAFEELDVHYRAIEDDEDQPLAWREAARRAGAVCATYYGLADASTIYYLAVLLHPNLRTRFMRVMKWETGWIEKAKSTLEEVYEARYRTVETGPESQSQSQDQSSGDGRGKEKKKVESFVERQMQLAEVEAALPAPDIIAEWCNGSLPLVKGKMVDALSWWWDQKRIGSNHGGLTDLALDVFAAPAASVDVERLFSKAGHHITPLRHRLKAIKLGQMVTVGAWCRESWIPEGMLANYHFEKQRKKQELAKAKRARAAADTSAEGDEDAGPSKRSCLEDAAEG
;
A
#
# COMPACT_ATOMS: atom_id res chain seq x y z
N ARG A 1 -34.97 5.03 -26.40
CA ARG A 1 -35.98 6.12 -26.38
C ARG A 1 -35.95 6.90 -25.06
N LEU A 2 -36.21 6.29 -23.90
CA LEU A 2 -36.21 6.99 -22.60
C LEU A 2 -34.87 7.65 -22.24
N ARG A 3 -33.75 6.95 -22.43
CA ARG A 3 -32.40 7.52 -22.18
C ARG A 3 -32.11 8.75 -23.05
N GLY A 4 -32.50 8.71 -24.33
CA GLY A 4 -32.34 9.85 -25.24
C GLY A 4 -33.16 11.05 -24.80
N SER A 5 -34.43 10.84 -24.47
CA SER A 5 -35.31 11.89 -23.93
C SER A 5 -34.78 12.54 -22.65
N PHE A 6 -34.18 11.76 -21.74
CA PHE A 6 -33.52 12.31 -20.55
C PHE A 6 -32.28 13.14 -20.90
N GLN A 7 -31.46 12.66 -21.85
CA GLN A 7 -30.28 13.38 -22.33
C GLN A 7 -30.64 14.71 -23.02
N GLU A 8 -31.72 14.73 -23.81
CA GLU A 8 -32.28 15.94 -24.40
C GLU A 8 -32.71 16.92 -23.30
N THR A 9 -33.39 16.42 -22.26
CA THR A 9 -33.78 17.27 -21.11
C THR A 9 -32.55 17.84 -20.40
N CYS A 10 -31.49 17.05 -20.19
CA CYS A 10 -30.23 17.54 -19.62
C CYS A 10 -29.59 18.62 -20.49
N ALA A 11 -29.64 18.47 -21.82
CA ALA A 11 -29.10 19.45 -22.77
C ALA A 11 -29.91 20.75 -22.76
N LEU A 12 -31.24 20.69 -22.64
CA LEU A 12 -32.11 21.87 -22.52
C LEU A 12 -31.73 22.74 -21.31
N PHE A 13 -31.39 22.12 -20.18
CA PHE A 13 -30.89 22.80 -18.98
C PHE A 13 -29.41 23.17 -19.03
N LYS A 14 -28.70 22.90 -20.14
CA LYS A 14 -27.26 23.17 -20.32
C LYS A 14 -26.39 22.58 -19.20
N LEU A 15 -26.74 21.39 -18.73
CA LEU A 15 -26.04 20.73 -17.62
C LEU A 15 -24.67 20.21 -18.06
N LYS A 16 -23.78 19.94 -17.10
CA LYS A 16 -22.46 19.37 -17.40
C LYS A 16 -22.59 17.87 -17.73
N THR A 17 -21.85 17.44 -18.75
CA THR A 17 -21.73 16.02 -19.10
C THR A 17 -20.90 15.27 -18.04
N PRO A 18 -21.04 13.94 -17.92
CA PRO A 18 -21.93 13.06 -18.71
C PRO A 18 -23.41 13.13 -18.30
N TYR A 19 -24.35 12.94 -19.24
CA TYR A 19 -25.80 12.89 -18.97
C TYR A 19 -26.27 11.49 -18.57
N SER A 20 -25.54 10.88 -17.64
CA SER A 20 -25.85 9.57 -17.09
C SER A 20 -25.98 9.65 -15.57
N LEU A 21 -27.00 8.98 -15.06
CA LEU A 21 -27.12 8.72 -13.63
C LEU A 21 -26.15 7.61 -13.23
N ILE A 22 -25.62 7.71 -12.01
CA ILE A 22 -24.81 6.68 -11.39
C ILE A 22 -25.75 5.81 -10.57
N ARG A 23 -25.56 4.48 -10.64
CA ARG A 23 -26.31 3.55 -9.81
C ARG A 23 -25.55 3.32 -8.52
N ASP A 24 -26.29 3.23 -7.43
CA ASP A 24 -25.75 2.72 -6.17
C ASP A 24 -25.45 1.23 -6.30
N VAL A 25 -24.28 0.81 -5.82
CA VAL A 25 -23.75 -0.55 -5.93
C VAL A 25 -23.19 -0.96 -4.58
N ALA A 26 -23.87 -1.89 -3.90
CA ALA A 26 -23.53 -2.29 -2.53
C ALA A 26 -22.07 -2.70 -2.31
N THR A 27 -21.41 -3.25 -3.34
CA THR A 27 -20.00 -3.69 -3.26
C THR A 27 -18.99 -2.57 -3.53
N ARG A 28 -19.42 -1.33 -3.79
CA ARG A 28 -18.55 -0.19 -4.06
C ARG A 28 -18.79 0.90 -3.01
N TRP A 29 -17.90 1.02 -2.04
CA TRP A 29 -18.11 1.79 -0.80
C TRP A 29 -18.62 3.23 -0.99
N ASN A 30 -18.20 3.93 -2.05
CA ASN A 30 -18.59 5.33 -2.30
C ASN A 30 -19.76 5.50 -3.30
N SER A 31 -20.39 4.43 -3.79
CA SER A 31 -21.39 4.52 -4.86
C SER A 31 -22.62 5.33 -4.50
N THR A 32 -23.02 5.32 -3.23
CA THR A 32 -24.18 6.11 -2.77
C THR A 32 -23.88 7.60 -2.86
N LEU A 33 -22.69 8.04 -2.42
CA LEU A 33 -22.26 9.43 -2.55
C LEU A 33 -22.16 9.82 -4.03
N ASP A 34 -21.47 9.01 -4.85
CA ASP A 34 -21.33 9.25 -6.30
C ASP A 34 -22.71 9.42 -6.97
N MET A 35 -23.69 8.59 -6.60
CA MET A 35 -25.07 8.66 -7.09
C MET A 35 -25.74 9.98 -6.66
N VAL A 36 -25.64 10.37 -5.39
CA VAL A 36 -26.29 11.57 -4.85
C VAL A 36 -25.66 12.84 -5.44
N GLU A 37 -24.33 12.94 -5.51
CA GLU A 37 -23.64 14.07 -6.15
C GLU A 37 -24.03 14.20 -7.61
N ARG A 38 -24.09 13.08 -8.34
CA ARG A 38 -24.58 13.07 -9.72
C ARG A 38 -26.03 13.54 -9.83
N ALA A 39 -26.89 13.08 -8.94
CA ALA A 39 -28.28 13.49 -8.93
C ALA A 39 -28.42 15.00 -8.68
N LEU A 40 -27.58 15.59 -7.81
CA LEU A 40 -27.55 17.02 -7.56
C LEU A 40 -27.08 17.83 -8.78
N VAL A 41 -26.09 17.34 -9.53
CA VAL A 41 -25.66 17.96 -10.80
C VAL A 41 -26.78 17.94 -11.83
N LEU A 42 -27.52 16.83 -11.90
CA LEU A 42 -28.59 16.63 -12.88
C LEU A 42 -30.00 17.00 -12.36
N TRP A 43 -30.08 17.71 -11.24
CA TRP A 43 -31.31 17.85 -10.45
C TRP A 43 -32.50 18.40 -11.24
N GLU A 44 -32.28 19.49 -11.97
CA GLU A 44 -33.34 20.17 -12.73
C GLU A 44 -33.86 19.27 -13.86
N ALA A 45 -32.97 18.52 -14.53
CA ALA A 45 -33.37 17.56 -15.54
C ALA A 45 -34.09 16.35 -14.95
N ILE A 46 -33.65 15.82 -13.80
CA ILE A 46 -34.31 14.67 -13.14
C ILE A 46 -35.74 15.02 -12.75
N THR A 47 -35.93 16.14 -12.03
CA THR A 47 -37.24 16.55 -11.55
C THR A 47 -38.19 16.85 -12.70
N THR A 48 -37.74 17.62 -13.68
CA THR A 48 -38.53 17.98 -14.87
C THR A 48 -38.86 16.77 -15.73
N TRP A 49 -37.88 15.90 -16.02
CA TRP A 49 -38.11 14.71 -16.84
C TRP A 49 -39.09 13.74 -16.15
N GLN A 50 -38.98 13.57 -14.84
CA GLN A 50 -39.91 12.76 -14.05
C GLN A 50 -41.35 13.32 -14.08
N GLU A 51 -41.51 14.64 -14.00
CA GLU A 51 -42.83 15.30 -14.06
C GLU A 51 -43.52 15.05 -15.41
N HIS A 52 -42.78 15.18 -16.52
CA HIS A 52 -43.29 14.85 -17.87
C HIS A 52 -43.57 13.36 -18.07
N ASN A 53 -42.94 12.49 -17.26
CA ASN A 53 -43.05 11.04 -17.35
C ASN A 53 -43.69 10.42 -16.09
N ALA A 54 -44.66 11.10 -15.47
CA ALA A 54 -45.22 10.72 -14.17
C ALA A 54 -45.73 9.27 -14.10
N LYS A 55 -46.21 8.70 -15.22
CA LYS A 55 -46.71 7.31 -15.27
C LYS A 55 -45.60 6.25 -15.15
N LEU A 56 -44.33 6.60 -15.39
CA LEU A 56 -43.21 5.65 -15.35
C LEU A 56 -42.71 5.34 -13.94
N ILE A 57 -42.86 6.29 -13.00
CA ILE A 57 -42.33 6.17 -11.64
C ILE A 57 -43.49 6.27 -10.64
N PRO A 58 -43.70 5.26 -9.77
CA PRO A 58 -44.69 5.32 -8.71
C PRO A 58 -44.51 6.54 -7.80
N ALA A 59 -45.61 7.18 -7.39
CA ALA A 59 -45.58 8.46 -6.66
C ALA A 59 -44.70 8.44 -5.39
N LYS A 60 -44.67 7.32 -4.66
CA LYS A 60 -43.85 7.15 -3.45
C LYS A 60 -42.33 7.17 -3.69
N TYR A 61 -41.88 6.91 -4.92
CA TYR A 61 -40.46 6.92 -5.29
C TYR A 61 -40.05 8.18 -6.07
N ARG A 62 -40.99 9.12 -6.27
CA ARG A 62 -40.71 10.35 -7.01
C ARG A 62 -39.94 11.34 -6.15
N VAL A 63 -38.85 11.86 -6.71
CA VAL A 63 -38.09 12.95 -6.08
C VAL A 63 -38.84 14.27 -6.27
N LYS A 64 -39.02 15.04 -5.20
CA LYS A 64 -39.63 16.38 -5.24
C LYS A 64 -38.54 17.44 -5.24
N ARG A 65 -38.82 18.63 -5.82
CA ARG A 65 -37.87 19.76 -5.79
C ARG A 65 -37.45 20.15 -4.37
N SER A 66 -38.34 20.01 -3.38
CA SER A 66 -38.06 20.27 -1.96
C SER A 66 -37.03 19.31 -1.34
N HIS A 67 -36.80 18.12 -1.92
CA HIS A 67 -35.83 17.16 -1.39
C HIS A 67 -34.37 17.57 -1.66
N LYS A 68 -34.12 18.63 -2.46
CA LYS A 68 -32.76 19.03 -2.88
C LYS A 68 -31.86 19.34 -1.68
N SER A 69 -32.39 19.97 -0.65
CA SER A 69 -31.67 20.28 0.59
C SER A 69 -31.25 19.01 1.34
N SER A 70 -32.14 18.03 1.44
CA SER A 70 -31.83 16.73 2.06
C SER A 70 -30.72 15.98 1.32
N TYR A 71 -30.68 16.03 -0.02
CA TYR A 71 -29.61 15.42 -0.80
C TYR A 71 -28.27 16.12 -0.57
N LYS A 72 -28.25 17.45 -0.49
CA LYS A 72 -27.04 18.20 -0.10
C LYS A 72 -26.57 17.81 1.30
N ARG A 73 -27.49 17.58 2.24
CA ARG A 73 -27.16 17.13 3.59
C ARG A 73 -26.59 15.72 3.62
N LEU A 74 -27.11 14.81 2.80
CA LEU A 74 -26.51 13.48 2.61
C LEU A 74 -25.07 13.56 2.12
N VAL A 75 -24.78 14.46 1.16
CA VAL A 75 -23.39 14.68 0.72
C VAL A 75 -22.52 15.13 1.90
N GLN A 76 -22.97 16.08 2.72
CA GLN A 76 -22.20 16.54 3.89
C GLN A 76 -21.90 15.43 4.91
N LEU A 77 -22.83 14.46 5.07
CA LEU A 77 -22.61 13.32 5.98
C LEU A 77 -21.68 12.25 5.39
N LEU A 78 -21.73 12.02 4.08
CA LEU A 78 -21.02 10.93 3.42
C LEU A 78 -19.65 11.36 2.86
N LYS A 79 -19.45 12.65 2.59
CA LYS A 79 -18.23 13.16 1.94
C LYS A 79 -16.96 12.88 2.75
N PRO A 80 -16.90 13.09 4.08
CA PRO A 80 -15.71 12.77 4.86
C PRO A 80 -15.31 11.29 4.80
N LEU A 81 -16.27 10.36 4.82
CA LEU A 81 -16.01 8.93 4.66
C LEU A 81 -15.43 8.62 3.27
N SER A 82 -15.97 9.25 2.23
CA SER A 82 -15.45 9.08 0.88
C SER A 82 -14.05 9.66 0.73
N ASP A 83 -13.76 10.80 1.35
CA ASP A 83 -12.45 11.43 1.30
C ASP A 83 -11.40 10.60 2.04
N ALA A 84 -11.74 10.08 3.23
CA ALA A 84 -10.92 9.11 3.95
C ALA A 84 -10.68 7.84 3.12
N THR A 85 -11.76 7.26 2.56
CA THR A 85 -11.66 6.08 1.70
C THR A 85 -10.75 6.33 0.50
N LEU A 86 -10.87 7.50 -0.15
CA LEU A 86 -10.04 7.86 -1.29
C LEU A 86 -8.58 8.04 -0.88
N LYS A 87 -8.32 8.71 0.26
CA LYS A 87 -6.99 8.88 0.86
C LYS A 87 -6.27 7.53 0.99
N PHE A 88 -6.92 6.55 1.61
CA PHE A 88 -6.37 5.20 1.81
C PHE A 88 -6.40 4.31 0.55
N SER A 89 -7.04 4.77 -0.53
CA SER A 89 -7.07 4.09 -1.83
C SER A 89 -5.93 4.54 -2.77
N HIS A 90 -5.10 5.50 -2.35
CA HIS A 90 -3.96 5.97 -3.13
C HIS A 90 -2.77 5.00 -3.00
N LYS A 91 -2.07 4.79 -4.12
CA LYS A 91 -0.96 3.83 -4.26
C LYS A 91 0.41 4.38 -3.87
N SER A 92 0.56 5.70 -3.93
CA SER A 92 1.87 6.34 -4.08
C SER A 92 2.43 6.94 -2.80
N SER A 93 1.74 6.79 -1.67
CA SER A 93 2.15 7.37 -0.39
C SER A 93 1.85 6.40 0.75
N PRO A 94 2.72 6.30 1.77
CA PRO A 94 2.41 5.58 2.99
C PRO A 94 1.24 6.28 3.68
N THR A 95 0.21 5.53 4.02
CA THR A 95 -1.00 6.10 4.66
C THR A 95 -1.29 5.46 6.02
N ILE A 96 -0.45 4.54 6.49
CA ILE A 96 -0.70 3.83 7.74
C ILE A 96 -0.73 4.76 8.97
N ALA A 97 0.13 5.79 9.01
CA ALA A 97 0.10 6.80 10.07
C ALA A 97 -1.08 7.77 9.98
N ASP A 98 -1.73 7.86 8.82
CA ASP A 98 -2.89 8.71 8.62
C ASP A 98 -4.19 8.12 9.18
N VAL A 99 -4.22 6.81 9.50
CA VAL A 99 -5.44 6.10 9.90
C VAL A 99 -6.02 6.68 11.19
N VAL A 100 -5.17 6.88 12.20
CA VAL A 100 -5.57 7.49 13.47
C VAL A 100 -6.15 8.89 13.23
N GLY A 101 -5.43 9.73 12.49
CA GLY A 101 -5.89 11.09 12.17
C GLY A 101 -7.23 11.11 11.42
N ALA A 102 -7.46 10.17 10.50
CA ALA A 102 -8.73 10.09 9.78
C ALA A 102 -9.91 9.73 10.69
N PHE A 103 -9.72 8.84 11.68
CA PHE A 103 -10.78 8.55 12.66
C PHE A 103 -11.08 9.78 13.53
N GLU A 104 -10.06 10.51 13.96
CA GLU A 104 -10.20 11.74 14.75
C GLU A 104 -10.94 12.83 13.94
N GLU A 105 -10.61 13.01 12.65
CA GLU A 105 -11.32 13.92 11.75
C GLU A 105 -12.81 13.53 11.58
N LEU A 106 -13.10 12.24 11.46
CA LEU A 106 -14.48 11.74 11.36
C LEU A 106 -15.27 11.95 12.66
N ASP A 107 -14.66 11.71 13.81
CA ASP A 107 -15.31 11.94 15.11
C ASP A 107 -15.66 13.42 15.29
N VAL A 108 -14.70 14.32 15.07
CA VAL A 108 -14.93 15.77 15.11
C VAL A 108 -16.07 16.19 14.19
N HIS A 109 -16.10 15.68 12.95
CA HIS A 109 -17.15 16.01 11.98
C HIS A 109 -18.53 15.54 12.43
N TYR A 110 -18.67 14.29 12.89
CA TYR A 110 -19.97 13.76 13.29
C TYR A 110 -20.47 14.34 14.59
N ARG A 111 -19.58 14.62 15.56
CA ARG A 111 -19.92 15.32 16.80
C ARG A 111 -20.44 16.72 16.52
N ALA A 112 -19.78 17.47 15.64
CA ALA A 112 -20.25 18.80 15.24
C ALA A 112 -21.68 18.77 14.66
N ILE A 113 -22.08 17.70 13.97
CA ILE A 113 -23.46 17.56 13.45
C ILE A 113 -24.44 17.06 14.52
N GLU A 114 -24.00 16.16 15.40
CA GLU A 114 -24.81 15.61 16.48
C GLU A 114 -25.20 16.69 17.50
N ASP A 115 -24.26 17.58 17.81
CA ASP A 115 -24.40 18.60 18.85
C ASP A 115 -25.08 19.89 18.34
N ASP A 116 -25.20 20.06 17.02
CA ASP A 116 -25.87 21.20 16.39
C ASP A 116 -27.40 21.11 16.59
N GLU A 117 -27.92 21.83 17.60
CA GLU A 117 -29.34 21.85 17.95
C GLU A 117 -30.23 22.49 16.88
N ASP A 118 -29.67 23.30 15.99
CA ASP A 118 -30.41 23.90 14.87
C ASP A 118 -30.71 22.84 13.78
N GLN A 119 -30.07 21.68 13.84
CA GLN A 119 -30.32 20.59 12.89
C GLN A 119 -31.57 19.78 13.25
N PRO A 120 -32.37 19.38 12.25
CA PRO A 120 -33.43 18.41 12.47
C PRO A 120 -32.93 17.13 13.13
N LEU A 121 -33.71 16.61 14.08
CA LEU A 121 -33.38 15.42 14.87
C LEU A 121 -32.87 14.26 14.00
N ALA A 122 -33.52 13.99 12.86
CA ALA A 122 -33.13 12.91 11.96
C ALA A 122 -31.66 12.97 11.49
N TRP A 123 -31.09 14.17 11.30
CA TRP A 123 -29.70 14.34 10.89
C TRP A 123 -28.73 14.20 12.06
N ARG A 124 -29.12 14.68 13.25
CA ARG A 124 -28.36 14.48 14.49
C ARG A 124 -28.26 13.00 14.84
N GLU A 125 -29.39 12.28 14.74
CA GLU A 125 -29.47 10.83 14.89
C GLU A 125 -28.61 10.08 13.86
N ALA A 126 -28.61 10.52 12.60
CA ALA A 126 -27.79 9.92 11.55
C ALA A 126 -26.29 10.11 11.84
N ALA A 127 -25.88 11.30 12.26
CA ALA A 127 -24.50 11.59 12.64
C ALA A 127 -24.05 10.78 13.85
N ARG A 128 -24.88 10.68 14.90
CA ARG A 128 -24.59 9.83 16.06
C ARG A 128 -24.37 8.37 15.68
N ARG A 129 -25.21 7.83 14.80
CA ARG A 129 -25.05 6.45 14.31
C ARG A 129 -23.76 6.29 13.51
N ALA A 130 -23.41 7.26 12.66
CA ALA A 130 -22.16 7.24 11.91
C ALA A 130 -20.94 7.30 12.86
N GLY A 131 -20.98 8.20 13.86
CA GLY A 131 -19.96 8.33 14.89
C GLY A 131 -19.81 7.04 15.71
N ALA A 132 -20.91 6.40 16.12
CA ALA A 132 -20.87 5.13 16.85
C ALA A 132 -20.20 4.00 16.04
N VAL A 133 -20.47 3.94 14.74
CA VAL A 133 -19.78 2.99 13.85
C VAL A 133 -18.29 3.32 13.75
N CYS A 134 -17.93 4.60 13.57
CA CYS A 134 -16.52 5.01 13.53
C CYS A 134 -15.79 4.65 14.82
N ALA A 135 -16.38 4.93 15.99
CA ALA A 135 -15.83 4.57 17.29
C ALA A 135 -15.65 3.06 17.46
N THR A 136 -16.59 2.25 16.96
CA THR A 136 -16.48 0.78 17.00
C THR A 136 -15.25 0.30 16.23
N TYR A 137 -15.06 0.80 15.00
CA TYR A 137 -13.89 0.41 14.18
C TYR A 137 -12.58 1.01 14.68
N TYR A 138 -12.60 2.22 15.23
CA TYR A 138 -11.43 2.79 15.86
C TYR A 138 -11.01 1.98 17.09
N GLY A 139 -11.95 1.51 17.89
CA GLY A 139 -11.68 0.58 19.00
C GLY A 139 -11.04 -0.73 18.55
N LEU A 140 -11.38 -1.24 17.36
CA LEU A 140 -10.71 -2.41 16.79
C LEU A 140 -9.26 -2.14 16.34
N ALA A 141 -8.89 -0.88 16.11
CA ALA A 141 -7.50 -0.51 15.79
C ALA A 141 -6.55 -0.83 16.96
N ASP A 142 -7.03 -0.81 18.20
CA ASP A 142 -6.26 -1.20 19.40
C ASP A 142 -5.75 -2.65 19.33
N ALA A 143 -6.44 -3.52 18.59
CA ALA A 143 -6.03 -4.91 18.40
C ALA A 143 -4.79 -5.06 17.50
N SER A 144 -4.39 -4.01 16.78
CA SER A 144 -3.26 -4.03 15.85
C SER A 144 -2.15 -3.10 16.31
N THR A 145 -1.00 -3.68 16.63
CA THR A 145 0.20 -2.96 17.09
C THR A 145 0.71 -1.95 16.05
N ILE A 146 0.44 -2.18 14.76
CA ILE A 146 0.98 -1.37 13.67
C ILE A 146 0.58 0.10 13.75
N TYR A 147 -0.60 0.42 14.29
CA TYR A 147 -1.06 1.81 14.39
C TYR A 147 -0.30 2.57 15.48
N TYR A 148 -0.01 1.92 16.60
CA TYR A 148 0.87 2.48 17.64
C TYR A 148 2.28 2.73 17.11
N LEU A 149 2.84 1.74 16.42
CA LEU A 149 4.16 1.86 15.80
C LEU A 149 4.18 2.98 14.76
N ALA A 150 3.16 3.07 13.90
CA ALA A 150 3.06 4.11 12.88
C ALA A 150 3.05 5.52 13.51
N VAL A 151 2.34 5.73 14.63
CA VAL A 151 2.34 7.01 15.36
C VAL A 151 3.71 7.29 15.99
N LEU A 152 4.30 6.31 16.67
CA LEU A 152 5.57 6.50 17.39
C LEU A 152 6.77 6.69 16.45
N LEU A 153 6.79 5.98 15.32
CA LEU A 153 7.86 6.05 14.33
C LEU A 153 7.69 7.23 13.36
N HIS A 154 6.55 7.93 13.38
CA HIS A 154 6.35 9.08 12.50
C HIS A 154 7.15 10.29 13.01
N PRO A 155 8.04 10.91 12.20
CA PRO A 155 8.94 11.97 12.66
C PRO A 155 8.25 13.18 13.31
N ASN A 156 7.06 13.55 12.83
CA ASN A 156 6.26 14.66 13.38
C ASN A 156 5.31 14.30 14.53
N LEU A 157 4.99 13.02 14.76
CA LEU A 157 3.95 12.63 15.72
C LEU A 157 4.55 12.24 17.06
N ARG A 158 5.11 11.02 17.13
CA ARG A 158 5.77 10.45 18.32
C ARG A 158 4.90 10.54 19.58
N THR A 159 5.51 10.49 20.76
CA THR A 159 4.80 10.64 22.05
C THR A 159 4.14 12.01 22.23
N ARG A 160 4.62 13.03 21.50
CA ARG A 160 4.07 14.38 21.54
C ARG A 160 2.64 14.39 21.01
N PHE A 161 2.39 13.75 19.87
CA PHE A 161 1.04 13.66 19.30
C PHE A 161 0.06 13.01 20.27
N MET A 162 0.42 11.87 20.84
CA MET A 162 -0.45 11.13 21.77
C MET A 162 -0.86 12.00 22.98
N ARG A 163 0.09 12.79 23.51
CA ARG A 163 -0.19 13.76 24.59
C ARG A 163 -1.09 14.90 24.15
N VAL A 164 -0.86 15.45 22.95
CA VAL A 164 -1.69 16.53 22.38
C VAL A 164 -3.12 16.05 22.14
N MET A 165 -3.28 14.82 21.67
CA MET A 165 -4.56 14.15 21.48
C MET A 165 -5.16 13.63 22.79
N LYS A 166 -4.53 13.90 23.94
CA LYS A 166 -5.00 13.51 25.28
C LYS A 166 -5.28 12.02 25.42
N TRP A 167 -4.45 11.18 24.80
CA TRP A 167 -4.53 9.74 24.98
C TRP A 167 -4.30 9.38 26.45
N GLU A 168 -4.98 8.33 26.90
CA GLU A 168 -4.81 7.80 28.26
C GLU A 168 -3.35 7.39 28.48
N THR A 169 -2.85 7.60 29.70
CA THR A 169 -1.44 7.28 30.04
C THR A 169 -1.14 5.80 29.80
N GLY A 170 -2.08 4.90 30.11
CA GLY A 170 -1.93 3.48 29.84
C GLY A 170 -1.79 3.13 28.35
N TRP A 171 -2.42 3.90 27.45
CA TRP A 171 -2.25 3.71 26.00
C TRP A 171 -0.89 4.19 25.51
N ILE A 172 -0.39 5.29 26.08
CA ILE A 172 0.95 5.81 25.79
C ILE A 172 2.01 4.80 26.24
N GLU A 173 1.86 4.24 27.43
CA GLU A 173 2.75 3.21 27.97
C GLU A 173 2.69 1.93 27.14
N LYS A 174 1.48 1.44 26.79
CA LYS A 174 1.28 0.29 25.91
C LYS A 174 1.99 0.47 24.57
N ALA A 175 1.86 1.64 23.95
CA ALA A 175 2.51 1.92 22.66
C ALA A 175 4.03 1.88 22.76
N LYS A 176 4.60 2.46 23.83
CA LYS A 176 6.06 2.43 24.08
C LYS A 176 6.55 1.00 24.31
N SER A 177 5.89 0.24 25.19
CA SER A 177 6.21 -1.18 25.43
C SER A 177 6.17 -1.98 24.13
N THR A 178 5.14 -1.75 23.30
CA THR A 178 5.00 -2.41 22.00
C THR A 178 6.15 -2.09 21.06
N LEU A 179 6.60 -0.82 21.02
CA LEU A 179 7.75 -0.42 20.20
C LEU A 179 9.05 -1.07 20.70
N GLU A 180 9.28 -1.06 22.00
CA GLU A 180 10.43 -1.69 22.65
C GLU A 180 10.47 -3.20 22.38
N GLU A 181 9.38 -3.91 22.62
CA GLU A 181 9.27 -5.35 22.38
C GLU A 181 9.54 -5.73 20.93
N VAL A 182 8.96 -5.00 19.96
CA VAL A 182 9.13 -5.29 18.53
C VAL A 182 10.55 -4.98 18.07
N TYR A 183 11.12 -3.87 18.52
CA TYR A 183 12.49 -3.48 18.20
C TYR A 183 13.50 -4.50 18.75
N GLU A 184 13.41 -4.82 20.04
CA GLU A 184 14.31 -5.76 20.70
C GLU A 184 14.24 -7.16 20.09
N ALA A 185 13.03 -7.62 19.73
CA ALA A 185 12.85 -8.96 19.20
C ALA A 185 13.37 -9.16 17.77
N ARG A 186 13.43 -8.10 16.92
CA ARG A 186 13.64 -8.27 15.48
C ARG A 186 14.59 -7.28 14.81
N TYR A 187 14.83 -6.12 15.40
CA TYR A 187 15.52 -5.01 14.73
C TYR A 187 16.75 -4.51 15.46
N ARG A 188 16.94 -4.84 16.75
CA ARG A 188 18.13 -4.44 17.51
C ARG A 188 19.40 -4.89 16.79
N THR A 189 20.16 -3.93 16.29
CA THR A 189 21.52 -4.16 15.83
C THR A 189 22.46 -3.78 16.96
N VAL A 190 23.11 -4.77 17.59
CA VAL A 190 24.26 -4.50 18.45
C VAL A 190 25.36 -3.97 17.54
N GLU A 191 25.73 -2.70 17.70
CA GLU A 191 26.97 -2.21 17.11
C GLU A 191 28.11 -3.00 17.75
N THR A 192 28.58 -4.06 17.08
CA THR A 192 29.88 -4.64 17.38
C THR A 192 30.90 -3.57 17.03
N GLY A 193 31.37 -2.83 18.03
CA GLY A 193 32.56 -1.99 17.90
C GLY A 193 33.73 -2.81 17.34
N PRO A 194 34.68 -2.19 16.62
CA PRO A 194 35.85 -2.90 16.15
C PRO A 194 36.56 -3.52 17.36
N GLU A 195 36.81 -4.83 17.28
CA GLU A 195 37.54 -5.61 18.28
C GLU A 195 38.82 -4.87 18.68
N SER A 196 38.80 -4.19 19.83
CA SER A 196 40.03 -3.76 20.47
C SER A 196 40.73 -5.02 20.94
N GLN A 197 41.78 -5.39 20.20
CA GLN A 197 42.80 -6.31 20.68
C GLN A 197 43.41 -5.70 21.94
N SER A 198 42.89 -6.10 23.10
CA SER A 198 43.51 -5.88 24.38
C SER A 198 44.79 -6.72 24.43
N GLN A 199 45.91 -6.13 24.02
CA GLN A 199 47.22 -6.63 24.41
C GLN A 199 47.46 -6.25 25.87
N SER A 200 47.24 -7.23 26.74
CA SER A 200 47.79 -7.28 28.08
C SER A 200 49.32 -7.28 28.02
N GLN A 201 49.96 -6.26 28.60
CA GLN A 201 51.35 -6.35 29.04
C GLN A 201 51.41 -6.11 30.55
N ASP A 202 51.77 -7.19 31.25
CA ASP A 202 52.12 -7.19 32.67
C ASP A 202 53.53 -6.61 32.89
N GLN A 203 53.57 -5.64 33.80
CA GLN A 203 54.55 -5.37 34.86
C GLN A 203 56.07 -5.35 34.57
N SER A 204 56.69 -4.24 34.99
CA SER A 204 57.88 -4.36 35.85
C SER A 204 57.82 -3.35 37.00
N SER A 205 58.05 -3.89 38.19
CA SER A 205 57.99 -3.26 39.50
C SER A 205 59.24 -2.41 39.76
N GLY A 206 59.04 -1.22 40.33
CA GLY A 206 60.10 -0.38 40.89
C GLY A 206 59.61 0.32 42.15
N ASP A 207 60.08 -0.16 43.30
CA ASP A 207 59.86 0.38 44.64
C ASP A 207 60.36 1.84 44.76
N GLY A 208 59.62 2.68 45.48
CA GLY A 208 59.88 4.12 45.53
C GLY A 208 58.91 4.92 46.40
N ARG A 209 58.97 4.68 47.70
CA ARG A 209 58.29 5.44 48.77
C ARG A 209 58.59 6.96 48.67
N GLY A 210 57.59 7.79 48.34
CA GLY A 210 57.79 9.24 48.28
C GLY A 210 56.53 10.12 48.07
N LYS A 211 55.98 10.62 49.18
CA LYS A 211 55.16 11.85 49.37
C LYS A 211 54.25 12.32 48.21
N GLU A 212 52.95 12.11 48.41
CA GLU A 212 51.85 12.76 47.69
C GLU A 212 52.04 14.28 47.59
N LYS A 213 52.17 14.77 46.35
CA LYS A 213 51.82 16.15 45.99
C LYS A 213 50.64 16.07 45.03
N LYS A 214 49.50 16.62 45.43
CA LYS A 214 48.32 16.80 44.56
C LYS A 214 48.76 17.57 43.32
N LYS A 215 48.94 16.85 42.22
CA LYS A 215 49.18 17.42 40.90
C LYS A 215 47.89 18.14 40.50
N VAL A 216 47.99 19.42 40.19
CA VAL A 216 46.84 20.18 39.67
C VAL A 216 46.54 19.59 38.30
N GLU A 217 45.45 18.83 38.20
CA GLU A 217 44.99 18.24 36.94
C GLU A 217 44.75 19.35 35.92
N SER A 218 45.28 19.14 34.72
CA SER A 218 45.07 20.06 33.61
C SER A 218 43.59 20.05 33.18
N PHE A 219 43.12 21.16 32.62
CA PHE A 219 41.75 21.25 32.10
C PHE A 219 41.42 20.13 31.10
N VAL A 220 42.40 19.72 30.28
CA VAL A 220 42.23 18.64 29.29
C VAL A 220 42.11 17.27 29.94
N GLU A 221 42.89 16.97 30.99
CA GLU A 221 42.76 15.73 31.75
C GLU A 221 41.39 15.64 32.44
N ARG A 222 40.90 16.76 32.99
CA ARG A 222 39.56 16.83 33.59
C ARG A 222 38.44 16.63 32.54
N GLN A 223 38.62 17.13 31.32
CA GLN A 223 37.68 16.88 30.22
C GLN A 223 37.75 15.44 29.71
N MET A 224 38.93 14.82 29.65
CA MET A 224 39.06 13.39 29.31
C MET A 224 38.43 12.49 30.39
N GLN A 225 38.63 12.79 31.67
CA GLN A 225 37.98 12.06 32.76
C GLN A 225 36.45 12.21 32.71
N LEU A 226 35.94 13.40 32.36
CA LEU A 226 34.50 13.59 32.14
C LEU A 226 34.00 12.79 30.93
N ALA A 227 34.79 12.72 29.84
CA ALA A 227 34.46 11.92 28.67
C ALA A 227 34.53 10.40 28.94
N GLU A 228 35.44 9.94 29.80
CA GLU A 228 35.50 8.54 30.26
C GLU A 228 34.31 8.19 31.16
N VAL A 229 33.91 9.10 32.04
CA VAL A 229 32.69 8.96 32.85
C VAL A 229 31.44 8.96 31.98
N GLU A 230 31.41 9.79 30.92
CA GLU A 230 30.33 9.82 29.93
C GLU A 230 30.29 8.54 29.08
N ALA A 231 31.44 8.01 28.68
CA ALA A 231 31.56 6.74 27.96
C ALA A 231 31.20 5.52 28.83
N ALA A 232 31.31 5.65 30.17
CA ALA A 232 30.91 4.64 31.14
C ALA A 232 29.40 4.69 31.48
N LEU A 233 28.66 5.69 30.99
CA LEU A 233 27.20 5.69 31.10
C LEU A 233 26.62 4.56 30.22
N PRO A 234 25.51 3.93 30.64
CA PRO A 234 24.82 2.97 29.80
C PRO A 234 24.48 3.62 28.46
N ALA A 235 24.64 2.86 27.37
CA ALA A 235 24.33 3.34 26.02
C ALA A 235 22.95 4.02 26.01
N PRO A 236 22.82 5.21 25.37
CA PRO A 236 21.57 5.94 25.36
C PRO A 236 20.45 5.05 24.83
N ASP A 237 19.32 5.06 25.53
CA ASP A 237 18.12 4.36 25.08
C ASP A 237 17.61 5.03 23.80
N ILE A 238 17.95 4.41 22.68
CA ILE A 238 17.64 4.86 21.32
C ILE A 238 16.14 5.08 21.15
N ILE A 239 15.31 4.23 21.75
CA ILE A 239 13.86 4.32 21.66
C ILE A 239 13.36 5.50 22.48
N ALA A 240 13.86 5.69 23.70
CA ALA A 240 13.47 6.83 24.53
C ALA A 240 13.91 8.16 23.89
N GLU A 241 15.14 8.24 23.37
CA GLU A 241 15.64 9.42 22.65
C GLU A 241 14.75 9.73 21.44
N TRP A 242 14.48 8.72 20.61
CA TRP A 242 13.58 8.87 19.47
C TRP A 242 12.20 9.36 19.90
N CYS A 243 11.56 8.68 20.86
CA CYS A 243 10.21 8.98 21.33
C CYS A 243 10.06 10.38 21.92
N ASN A 244 11.13 10.92 22.53
CA ASN A 244 11.17 12.24 23.14
C ASN A 244 11.56 13.35 22.16
N GLY A 245 12.24 13.03 21.06
CA GLY A 245 12.56 14.00 20.02
C GLY A 245 11.34 14.52 19.27
N SER A 246 11.55 15.52 18.41
CA SER A 246 10.48 16.12 17.61
C SER A 246 11.05 16.68 16.31
N LEU A 247 10.43 16.35 15.18
CA LEU A 247 10.66 17.05 13.92
C LEU A 247 9.57 18.10 13.71
N PRO A 248 9.89 19.39 13.50
CA PRO A 248 8.88 20.41 13.23
C PRO A 248 8.22 20.17 11.87
N LEU A 249 7.00 20.72 11.71
CA LEU A 249 6.29 20.67 10.45
C LEU A 249 7.00 21.52 9.39
N VAL A 250 7.08 21.02 8.16
CA VAL A 250 7.64 21.76 7.04
C VAL A 250 6.51 22.48 6.33
N LYS A 251 6.50 23.82 6.37
CA LYS A 251 5.42 24.66 5.80
C LYS A 251 4.02 24.27 6.32
N GLY A 252 3.91 23.89 7.59
CA GLY A 252 2.65 23.48 8.22
C GLY A 252 2.13 22.10 7.80
N LYS A 253 2.92 21.31 7.08
CA LYS A 253 2.57 19.94 6.67
C LYS A 253 3.49 18.92 7.33
N MET A 254 2.93 17.74 7.59
CA MET A 254 3.71 16.58 8.00
C MET A 254 4.62 16.14 6.85
N VAL A 255 5.80 15.62 7.21
CA VAL A 255 6.70 14.99 6.25
C VAL A 255 6.14 13.64 5.83
N ASP A 256 6.47 13.20 4.63
CA ASP A 256 6.25 11.82 4.23
C ASP A 256 7.21 10.92 5.02
N ALA A 257 6.67 10.16 5.97
CA ALA A 257 7.46 9.35 6.89
C ALA A 257 8.31 8.30 6.16
N LEU A 258 7.77 7.63 5.14
CA LEU A 258 8.52 6.59 4.41
C LEU A 258 9.70 7.21 3.67
N SER A 259 9.47 8.30 2.94
CA SER A 259 10.54 9.02 2.24
C SER A 259 11.60 9.54 3.21
N TRP A 260 11.18 10.08 4.36
CA TRP A 260 12.09 10.59 5.39
C TRP A 260 12.98 9.47 5.96
N TRP A 261 12.40 8.32 6.31
CA TRP A 261 13.17 7.17 6.81
C TRP A 261 14.08 6.57 5.75
N TRP A 262 13.66 6.58 4.48
CA TRP A 262 14.51 6.17 3.37
C TRP A 262 15.73 7.07 3.20
N ASP A 263 15.55 8.38 3.38
CA ASP A 263 16.65 9.34 3.39
C ASP A 263 17.61 9.11 4.57
N GLN A 264 17.10 8.80 5.77
CA GLN A 264 17.94 8.43 6.92
C GLN A 264 18.78 7.18 6.63
N LYS A 265 18.16 6.15 6.04
CA LYS A 265 18.86 4.92 5.63
C LYS A 265 19.97 5.21 4.63
N ARG A 266 19.72 6.08 3.65
CA ARG A 266 20.70 6.47 2.63
C ARG A 266 21.90 7.25 3.19
N ILE A 267 21.69 8.02 4.25
CA ILE A 267 22.74 8.77 4.95
C ILE A 267 23.55 7.85 5.89
N GLY A 268 23.11 6.60 6.10
CA GLY A 268 23.76 5.64 6.99
C GLY A 268 23.30 5.75 8.45
N SER A 269 22.26 6.54 8.73
CA SER A 269 21.68 6.62 10.07
C SER A 269 20.72 5.45 10.28
N ASN A 270 21.24 4.34 10.80
CA ASN A 270 20.42 3.17 11.10
C ASN A 270 19.63 3.30 12.41
N HIS A 271 19.99 4.27 13.27
CA HIS A 271 19.41 4.47 14.60
C HIS A 271 19.29 3.13 15.37
N GLY A 272 20.36 2.34 15.42
CA GLY A 272 20.37 1.01 16.06
C GLY A 272 19.45 -0.05 15.45
N GLY A 273 18.93 0.17 14.24
CA GLY A 273 17.96 -0.69 13.56
C GLY A 273 16.53 -0.15 13.57
N LEU A 274 16.28 0.98 14.24
CA LEU A 274 14.98 1.65 14.25
C LEU A 274 14.55 2.11 12.84
N THR A 275 15.53 2.46 12.00
CA THR A 275 15.28 2.83 10.60
C THR A 275 14.64 1.67 9.82
N ASP A 276 15.11 0.44 10.00
CA ASP A 276 14.56 -0.74 9.32
C ASP A 276 13.15 -1.06 9.81
N LEU A 277 12.91 -0.97 11.13
CA LEU A 277 11.57 -1.12 11.71
C LEU A 277 10.58 -0.10 11.12
N ALA A 278 10.99 1.17 11.03
CA ALA A 278 10.14 2.20 10.48
C ALA A 278 9.80 1.98 9.01
N LEU A 279 10.77 1.55 8.19
CA LEU A 279 10.54 1.24 6.78
C LEU A 279 9.53 0.11 6.61
N ASP A 280 9.62 -0.95 7.41
CA ASP A 280 8.67 -2.07 7.36
C ASP A 280 7.25 -1.64 7.76
N VAL A 281 7.13 -0.80 8.80
CA VAL A 281 5.84 -0.27 9.25
C VAL A 281 5.22 0.64 8.18
N PHE A 282 5.98 1.60 7.64
CA PHE A 282 5.45 2.56 6.67
C PHE A 282 5.26 1.98 5.26
N ALA A 283 5.89 0.84 4.94
CA ALA A 283 5.61 0.10 3.71
C ALA A 283 4.25 -0.62 3.74
N ALA A 284 3.66 -0.83 4.92
CA ALA A 284 2.35 -1.46 5.03
C ALA A 284 1.23 -0.53 4.52
N PRO A 285 0.36 -1.01 3.63
CA PRO A 285 -0.79 -0.23 3.19
C PRO A 285 -1.87 -0.17 4.29
N ALA A 286 -2.52 0.97 4.43
CA ALA A 286 -3.64 1.14 5.35
C ALA A 286 -4.92 0.39 4.93
N ALA A 287 -5.06 0.08 3.64
CA ALA A 287 -6.23 -0.58 3.08
C ALA A 287 -5.87 -1.64 2.03
N SER A 288 -6.74 -2.63 1.85
CA SER A 288 -6.60 -3.73 0.89
C SER A 288 -6.89 -3.36 -0.57
N VAL A 289 -7.12 -2.07 -0.86
CA VAL A 289 -7.61 -1.59 -2.16
C VAL A 289 -6.68 -1.98 -3.32
N ASP A 290 -5.37 -1.99 -3.10
CA ASP A 290 -4.42 -2.39 -4.15
C ASP A 290 -4.49 -3.87 -4.50
N VAL A 291 -4.70 -4.72 -3.49
CA VAL A 291 -4.92 -6.15 -3.66
C VAL A 291 -6.27 -6.38 -4.36
N GLU A 292 -7.31 -5.65 -3.99
CA GLU A 292 -8.63 -5.73 -4.65
C GLU A 292 -8.57 -5.30 -6.11
N ARG A 293 -7.85 -4.22 -6.43
CA ARG A 293 -7.60 -3.79 -7.82
C ARG A 293 -6.85 -4.86 -8.60
N LEU A 294 -5.87 -5.52 -7.98
CA LEU A 294 -5.15 -6.63 -8.60
C LEU A 294 -6.08 -7.82 -8.85
N PHE A 295 -6.96 -8.17 -7.91
CA PHE A 295 -7.93 -9.25 -8.06
C PHE A 295 -9.03 -8.95 -9.08
N SER A 296 -9.53 -7.72 -9.14
CA SER A 296 -10.47 -7.29 -10.18
C SER A 296 -9.85 -7.44 -11.58
N LYS A 297 -8.57 -7.10 -11.73
CA LYS A 297 -7.80 -7.34 -12.96
C LYS A 297 -7.60 -8.84 -13.21
N ALA A 298 -7.25 -9.62 -12.18
CA ALA A 298 -7.11 -11.06 -12.28
C ALA A 298 -8.39 -11.73 -12.77
N GLY A 299 -9.56 -11.22 -12.36
CA GLY A 299 -10.87 -11.67 -12.82
C GLY A 299 -11.05 -11.59 -14.33
N HIS A 300 -10.43 -10.63 -15.02
CA HIS A 300 -10.50 -10.55 -16.49
C HIS A 300 -9.80 -11.72 -17.19
N HIS A 301 -8.87 -12.38 -16.52
CA HIS A 301 -8.20 -13.57 -17.05
C HIS A 301 -9.01 -14.86 -16.82
N ILE A 302 -9.93 -14.85 -15.85
CA ILE A 302 -10.85 -15.94 -15.55
C ILE A 302 -12.15 -15.69 -16.30
N THR A 303 -12.26 -16.24 -17.51
CA THR A 303 -13.54 -16.25 -18.23
C THR A 303 -14.19 -17.62 -18.11
N PRO A 304 -15.53 -17.74 -18.26
CA PRO A 304 -16.21 -19.04 -18.30
C PRO A 304 -15.62 -20.03 -19.30
N LEU A 305 -14.99 -19.51 -20.38
CA LEU A 305 -14.35 -20.29 -21.44
C LEU A 305 -12.85 -20.61 -21.16
N ARG A 306 -12.25 -20.06 -20.10
CA ARG A 306 -10.84 -20.28 -19.71
C ARG A 306 -10.73 -21.02 -18.37
N HIS A 307 -11.53 -22.07 -18.18
CA HIS A 307 -11.58 -22.84 -16.91
C HIS A 307 -10.39 -23.80 -16.67
N ARG A 308 -9.49 -24.01 -17.65
CA ARG A 308 -8.35 -24.97 -17.54
C ARG A 308 -7.03 -24.31 -17.08
N LEU A 309 -7.07 -23.05 -16.65
CA LEU A 309 -5.88 -22.36 -16.16
C LEU A 309 -5.63 -22.71 -14.68
N LYS A 310 -4.47 -23.31 -14.39
CA LYS A 310 -4.07 -23.58 -12.99
C LYS A 310 -3.85 -22.27 -12.22
N ALA A 311 -4.21 -22.24 -10.94
CA ALA A 311 -4.04 -21.06 -10.07
C ALA A 311 -2.61 -20.48 -10.10
N ILE A 312 -1.59 -21.34 -10.09
CA ILE A 312 -0.17 -20.92 -10.17
C ILE A 312 0.10 -20.13 -11.47
N LYS A 313 -0.46 -20.57 -12.60
CA LYS A 313 -0.29 -19.89 -13.90
C LYS A 313 -1.01 -18.56 -13.94
N LEU A 314 -2.20 -18.49 -13.33
CA LEU A 314 -2.91 -17.22 -13.16
C LEU A 314 -2.09 -16.24 -12.32
N GLY A 315 -1.55 -16.69 -11.18
CA GLY A 315 -0.67 -15.88 -10.32
C GLY A 315 0.51 -15.33 -11.10
N GLN A 316 1.26 -16.20 -11.79
CA GLN A 316 2.39 -15.78 -12.64
C GLN A 316 2.00 -14.71 -13.67
N MET A 317 0.87 -14.87 -14.35
CA MET A 317 0.40 -13.93 -15.36
C MET A 317 -0.01 -12.58 -14.74
N VAL A 318 -0.71 -12.60 -13.61
CA VAL A 318 -1.14 -11.39 -12.91
C VAL A 318 0.06 -10.63 -12.35
N THR A 319 1.03 -11.34 -11.77
CA THR A 319 2.28 -10.78 -11.23
C THR A 319 3.13 -10.14 -12.34
N VAL A 320 3.42 -10.87 -13.42
CA VAL A 320 4.19 -10.32 -14.56
C VAL A 320 3.46 -9.13 -15.17
N GLY A 321 2.13 -9.22 -15.32
CA GLY A 321 1.32 -8.10 -15.80
C GLY A 321 1.35 -6.89 -14.86
N ALA A 322 1.51 -7.08 -13.54
CA ALA A 322 1.70 -5.99 -12.60
C ALA A 322 3.08 -5.34 -12.78
N TRP A 323 4.15 -6.14 -12.84
CA TRP A 323 5.51 -5.64 -13.06
C TRP A 323 5.67 -4.86 -14.37
N CYS A 324 5.02 -5.32 -15.46
CA CYS A 324 5.00 -4.55 -16.72
C CYS A 324 4.34 -3.18 -16.57
N ARG A 325 3.27 -3.07 -15.77
CA ARG A 325 2.53 -1.81 -15.59
C ARG A 325 3.26 -0.82 -14.70
N GLU A 326 3.99 -1.32 -13.71
CA GLU A 326 4.81 -0.51 -12.81
C GLU A 326 6.22 -0.24 -13.41
N SER A 327 6.44 -0.61 -14.68
CA SER A 327 7.71 -0.44 -15.40
C SER A 327 8.92 -1.12 -14.74
N TRP A 328 8.69 -2.20 -13.99
CA TRP A 328 9.75 -3.00 -13.37
C TRP A 328 10.44 -3.93 -14.38
N ILE A 329 9.82 -4.16 -15.54
CA ILE A 329 10.38 -4.94 -16.63
C ILE A 329 10.89 -3.96 -17.70
N PRO A 330 12.20 -3.96 -18.02
CA PRO A 330 12.75 -3.11 -19.07
C PRO A 330 12.02 -3.29 -20.41
N GLU A 331 11.81 -2.19 -21.12
CA GLU A 331 11.20 -2.22 -22.45
C GLU A 331 12.02 -3.10 -23.40
N GLY A 332 11.32 -3.92 -24.19
CA GLY A 332 11.96 -4.84 -25.13
C GLY A 332 12.49 -6.15 -24.52
N MET A 333 12.57 -6.30 -23.20
CA MET A 333 13.05 -7.57 -22.58
C MET A 333 12.24 -8.78 -23.03
N LEU A 334 10.90 -8.67 -23.04
CA LEU A 334 10.02 -9.74 -23.52
C LEU A 334 10.16 -9.98 -25.03
N ALA A 335 10.29 -8.92 -25.82
CA ALA A 335 10.47 -9.02 -27.27
C ALA A 335 11.79 -9.73 -27.62
N ASN A 336 12.88 -9.35 -26.94
CA ASN A 336 14.19 -9.96 -27.06
C ASN A 336 14.16 -11.44 -26.68
N TYR A 337 13.53 -11.77 -25.54
CA TYR A 337 13.34 -13.16 -25.13
C TYR A 337 12.57 -13.98 -26.18
N HIS A 338 11.50 -13.43 -26.74
CA HIS A 338 10.73 -14.10 -27.80
C HIS A 338 11.54 -14.28 -29.08
N PHE A 339 12.31 -13.27 -29.48
CA PHE A 339 13.19 -13.32 -30.65
C PHE A 339 14.28 -14.38 -30.48
N GLU A 340 14.99 -14.40 -29.35
CA GLU A 340 16.01 -15.39 -29.04
C GLU A 340 15.44 -16.81 -29.00
N LYS A 341 14.25 -16.98 -28.41
CA LYS A 341 13.57 -18.28 -28.35
C LYS A 341 13.20 -18.78 -29.74
N GLN A 342 12.71 -17.91 -30.62
CA GLN A 342 12.43 -18.27 -32.02
C GLN A 342 13.71 -18.62 -32.77
N ARG A 343 14.77 -17.83 -32.60
CA ARG A 343 16.09 -18.10 -33.20
C ARG A 343 16.64 -19.46 -32.80
N LYS A 344 16.66 -19.78 -31.49
CA LYS A 344 17.07 -21.10 -30.97
C LYS A 344 16.23 -22.23 -31.54
N LYS A 345 14.91 -22.04 -31.67
CA LYS A 345 14.01 -23.04 -32.27
C LYS A 345 14.33 -23.26 -33.75
N GLN A 346 14.65 -22.21 -34.49
CA GLN A 346 15.06 -22.29 -35.90
C GLN A 346 16.43 -22.98 -36.05
N GLU A 347 17.40 -22.67 -35.19
CA GLU A 347 18.72 -23.31 -35.16
C GLU A 347 18.60 -24.82 -34.87
N LEU A 348 17.81 -25.21 -33.86
CA LEU A 348 17.52 -26.61 -33.55
C LEU A 348 16.82 -27.33 -34.73
N ALA A 349 15.88 -26.66 -35.40
CA ALA A 349 15.22 -27.23 -36.57
C ALA A 349 16.19 -27.40 -37.77
N LYS A 350 17.09 -26.44 -37.99
CA LYS A 350 18.15 -26.53 -39.00
C LYS A 350 19.13 -27.66 -38.69
N ALA A 351 19.58 -27.78 -37.45
CA ALA A 351 20.48 -28.86 -37.02
C ALA A 351 19.84 -30.25 -37.18
N LYS A 352 18.55 -30.39 -36.85
CA LYS A 352 17.80 -31.64 -37.08
C LYS A 352 17.69 -31.98 -38.57
N ARG A 353 17.44 -30.99 -39.44
CA ARG A 353 17.39 -31.20 -40.89
C ARG A 353 18.75 -31.55 -41.48
N ALA A 354 19.83 -30.91 -41.02
CA ALA A 354 21.18 -31.22 -41.46
C ALA A 354 21.61 -32.63 -41.05
N ARG A 355 21.24 -33.08 -39.83
CA ARG A 355 21.49 -34.45 -39.39
C ARG A 355 20.72 -35.48 -40.21
N ALA A 356 19.43 -35.24 -40.45
CA ALA A 356 18.61 -36.12 -41.30
C ALA A 356 19.14 -36.21 -42.73
N ALA A 357 19.63 -35.10 -43.31
CA ALA A 357 20.24 -35.08 -44.64
C ALA A 357 21.55 -35.88 -44.69
N ALA A 358 22.39 -35.78 -43.64
CA ALA A 358 23.63 -36.53 -43.52
C ALA A 358 23.39 -38.05 -43.40
N ASP A 359 22.36 -38.45 -42.65
CA ASP A 359 21.96 -39.87 -42.52
C ASP A 359 21.47 -40.43 -43.87
N THR A 360 20.67 -39.68 -44.65
CA THR A 360 20.25 -40.11 -46.01
C THR A 360 21.39 -40.16 -47.03
N SER A 361 22.44 -39.36 -46.87
CA SER A 361 23.62 -39.43 -47.75
C SER A 361 24.58 -40.58 -47.39
N ALA A 362 24.48 -41.13 -46.17
CA ALA A 362 25.27 -42.29 -45.76
C ALA A 362 24.64 -43.62 -46.21
N GLU A 363 23.31 -43.69 -46.36
CA GLU A 363 22.60 -44.87 -46.90
C GLU A 363 22.59 -44.93 -48.45
N GLY A 364 23.06 -43.88 -49.14
CA GLY A 364 23.02 -43.78 -50.61
C GLY A 364 24.26 -44.29 -51.34
N ASP A 365 25.31 -44.75 -50.64
CA ASP A 365 26.60 -45.14 -51.24
C ASP A 365 26.96 -46.63 -51.05
N GLU A 366 26.05 -47.43 -50.50
CA GLU A 366 26.13 -48.90 -50.48
C GLU A 366 24.85 -49.49 -51.08
N ASP A 367 24.83 -49.71 -52.40
CA ASP A 367 24.60 -51.04 -52.99
C ASP A 367 24.29 -50.92 -54.50
N ALA A 368 25.35 -51.02 -55.31
CA ALA A 368 25.27 -51.21 -56.74
C ALA A 368 25.47 -52.70 -57.10
N GLY A 369 24.37 -53.46 -57.17
CA GLY A 369 24.12 -54.60 -58.07
C GLY A 369 24.35 -56.03 -57.53
N PRO A 370 24.00 -57.12 -58.26
CA PRO A 370 23.13 -57.24 -59.45
C PRO A 370 22.03 -58.34 -59.37
N SER A 371 21.00 -58.18 -60.23
CA SER A 371 20.06 -59.17 -60.84
C SER A 371 20.04 -60.65 -60.40
N LYS A 372 18.82 -61.19 -60.15
CA LYS A 372 18.39 -62.52 -60.67
C LYS A 372 16.86 -62.72 -60.71
N ARG A 373 16.40 -63.15 -61.90
CA ARG A 373 15.04 -63.61 -62.27
C ARG A 373 14.66 -64.95 -61.63
N SER A 374 13.38 -65.12 -61.28
CA SER A 374 12.59 -66.37 -61.36
C SER A 374 11.11 -65.96 -61.31
N CYS A 375 10.39 -65.85 -62.43
CA CYS A 375 9.71 -66.92 -63.17
C CYS A 375 8.83 -67.81 -62.28
N LEU A 376 7.51 -67.56 -62.28
CA LEU A 376 6.45 -68.56 -62.25
C LEU A 376 5.21 -67.93 -62.93
N GLU A 377 4.89 -68.48 -64.10
CA GLU A 377 3.69 -68.23 -64.89
C GLU A 377 2.48 -69.00 -64.32
N ASP A 378 1.32 -68.35 -64.49
CA ASP A 378 -0.02 -68.85 -64.85
C ASP A 378 -0.81 -69.80 -63.93
N ALA A 379 -2.03 -69.35 -63.54
CA ALA A 379 -3.26 -69.72 -64.27
C ALA A 379 -4.56 -69.13 -63.65
N ALA A 380 -5.43 -68.63 -64.55
CA ALA A 380 -6.91 -68.59 -64.51
C ALA A 380 -7.61 -67.71 -63.43
N GLU A 381 -8.70 -66.97 -63.68
CA GLU A 381 -9.75 -67.00 -64.71
C GLU A 381 -10.60 -65.70 -64.57
N GLY A 382 -11.11 -65.14 -65.68
CA GLY A 382 -12.16 -64.11 -65.68
C GLY A 382 -11.89 -62.87 -66.51
#